data_AF-A0A957PG21-F1
#
_entry.id   AF-A0A957PG21-F1
#
_cell.length_a   1.000
_cell.length_b   1.000
_cell.length_c   1.000
_cell.angle_alpha   90.00
_cell.angle_beta   90.00
_cell.angle_gamma   90.00
#
_symmetry.space_group_name_H-M   'P 1'
#
loop_
_entity.id
_entity.type
_entity.pdbx_description
1 polymer ?
#
loop_
_entity_poly.entity_id
_entity_poly.type
_entity_poly.pdbx_seq_one_letter_code
_entity_poly.pdbx_strand_id
1 'polypeptide(L)' 'MFQIQKPMISACLIFSLLWATIIPLHAQDTTSAAPVAPIVVASKDYTEQLILGNIVKLLLENAGFEVEDKIGLGGSRVVR' A
#
# COMPACT_ATOMS: atom_id res chain seq x y z
N MET A 1 -19.15 50.44 -5.15
CA MET A 1 -19.25 49.04 -5.63
C MET A 1 -17.92 48.30 -5.38
N PHE A 2 -17.44 48.24 -4.12
CA PHE A 2 -16.17 47.56 -3.75
C PHE A 2 -16.19 46.93 -2.33
N GLN A 3 -17.33 46.97 -1.62
CA GLN A 3 -17.43 46.53 -0.22
C GLN A 3 -17.92 45.09 -0.02
N ILE A 4 -18.30 44.37 -1.09
CA ILE A 4 -18.84 43.00 -1.04
C ILE A 4 -17.78 41.92 -1.35
N GLN A 5 -16.62 42.26 -1.93
CA GLN A 5 -15.56 41.28 -2.23
C GLN A 5 -14.61 40.95 -1.06
N LYS A 6 -14.52 41.81 -0.03
CA LYS A 6 -13.65 41.58 1.14
C LYS A 6 -14.09 40.44 2.08
N PRO A 7 -15.39 40.23 2.40
CA PRO A 7 -15.79 39.12 3.26
C PRO A 7 -15.71 37.75 2.56
N MET A 8 -15.75 37.71 1.22
CA MET A 8 -15.74 36.45 0.47
C MET A 8 -14.34 35.81 0.42
N ILE A 9 -13.29 36.62 0.32
CA ILE A 9 -11.89 36.14 0.37
C ILE A 9 -11.51 35.75 1.81
N SER A 10 -11.99 36.52 2.80
CA SER A 10 -11.74 36.23 4.21
C SER A 10 -12.49 34.98 4.70
N ALA A 11 -13.71 34.71 4.21
CA ALA A 11 -14.45 33.50 4.53
C ALA A 11 -13.81 32.23 3.93
N CYS A 12 -13.24 32.32 2.72
CA CYS A 12 -12.51 31.20 2.10
C CYS A 12 -11.20 30.86 2.85
N LEU A 13 -10.46 31.85 3.33
CA LEU A 13 -9.23 31.62 4.09
C LEU A 13 -9.49 30.97 5.46
N ILE A 14 -10.57 31.37 6.14
CA ILE A 14 -10.96 30.79 7.44
C ILE A 14 -11.50 29.36 7.25
N PHE A 15 -12.24 29.10 6.17
CA PHE A 15 -12.73 27.76 5.84
C PHE A 15 -11.60 26.79 5.46
N SER A 16 -10.57 27.29 4.76
CA SER A 16 -9.35 26.52 4.47
C SER A 16 -8.53 26.22 5.73
N LEU A 17 -8.51 27.13 6.71
CA LEU A 17 -7.79 26.91 7.97
C LEU A 17 -8.51 25.91 8.89
N LEU A 18 -9.84 25.85 8.85
CA LEU A 18 -10.62 24.89 9.64
C LEU A 18 -10.57 23.45 9.08
N TRP A 19 -10.37 23.28 7.77
CA TRP A 19 -10.25 21.93 7.18
C TRP A 19 -8.89 21.28 7.47
N ALA A 20 -7.86 22.11 7.74
CA ALA A 20 -6.50 21.66 8.04
C ALA A 20 -6.34 21.12 9.46
N THR A 21 -7.27 21.38 10.39
CA THR A 21 -7.20 20.92 11.78
C THR A 21 -7.91 19.58 12.04
N ILE A 22 -8.57 18.99 11.03
CA ILE A 22 -9.37 17.74 11.16
C ILE A 22 -8.67 16.53 10.48
N ILE A 23 -7.43 16.68 10.00
CA ILE A 23 -6.68 15.51 9.49
C ILE A 23 -5.95 14.85 10.67
N PRO A 24 -6.22 13.56 10.92
CA PRO A 24 -5.91 12.90 12.17
C PRO A 24 -4.42 12.77 12.36
N LEU A 25 -4.03 12.88 13.62
CA LEU A 25 -3.03 12.06 14.31
C LEU A 25 -2.87 10.68 13.62
N HIS A 26 -2.10 10.61 12.54
CA HIS A 26 -1.35 9.42 12.20
C HIS A 26 -0.13 9.50 13.09
N ALA A 27 -0.15 8.68 14.15
CA ALA A 27 1.06 8.31 14.84
C ALA A 27 2.05 7.82 13.77
N GLN A 28 2.98 8.69 13.42
CA GLN A 28 4.12 8.34 12.60
C GLN A 28 5.02 7.59 13.56
N ASP A 29 4.78 6.28 13.69
CA ASP A 29 5.70 5.35 14.31
C ASP A 29 7.00 5.45 13.51
N THR A 30 7.88 6.36 13.95
CA THR A 30 9.28 6.46 13.54
C THR A 30 10.06 5.33 14.21
N THR A 31 9.53 4.11 14.14
CA THR A 31 10.37 2.93 14.26
C THR A 31 11.13 2.87 12.95
N SER A 32 12.45 3.00 13.00
CA SER A 32 13.33 2.57 11.91
C SER A 32 13.01 1.11 11.62
N ALA A 33 12.03 0.88 10.75
CA ALA A 33 11.73 -0.44 10.25
C ALA A 33 12.90 -0.79 9.35
N ALA A 34 13.67 -1.80 9.75
CA ALA A 34 14.50 -2.52 8.81
C ALA A 34 13.65 -2.76 7.55
N PRO A 35 14.21 -2.61 6.32
CA PRO A 35 13.44 -2.82 5.11
C PRO A 35 12.74 -4.16 5.22
N VAL A 36 11.41 -4.12 5.27
CA VAL A 36 10.58 -5.32 5.37
C VAL A 36 10.83 -6.07 4.08
N ALA A 37 11.52 -7.21 4.17
CA ALA A 37 11.81 -8.00 3.00
C ALA A 37 10.49 -8.47 2.36
N PRO A 38 10.38 -8.45 1.03
CA PRO A 38 9.17 -8.89 0.34
C PRO A 38 8.88 -10.36 0.64
N ILE A 39 7.61 -10.73 0.69
CA ILE A 39 7.19 -12.11 0.87
C ILE A 39 7.48 -12.87 -0.43
N VAL A 40 8.29 -13.92 -0.35
CA VAL A 40 8.63 -14.72 -1.54
C VAL A 40 7.59 -15.80 -1.73
N VAL A 41 6.86 -15.76 -2.85
CA VAL A 41 5.92 -16.82 -3.25
C VAL A 41 6.57 -17.68 -4.32
N ALA A 42 6.91 -18.92 -3.94
CA ALA A 42 7.57 -19.86 -4.82
C ALA A 42 6.71 -21.09 -5.10
N SER A 43 6.78 -21.62 -6.31
CA SER A 43 6.10 -22.86 -6.67
C SER A 43 6.92 -23.68 -7.66
N LYS A 44 6.66 -24.99 -7.70
CA LYS A 44 7.24 -25.87 -8.72
C LYS A 44 6.43 -25.78 -10.02
N ASP A 45 7.03 -26.24 -11.11
CA ASP A 45 6.38 -26.36 -12.43
C ASP A 45 5.39 -27.55 -12.53
N TYR A 46 4.51 -27.66 -11.55
CA TYR A 46 3.36 -28.56 -11.55
C TYR A 46 2.09 -27.73 -11.61
N THR A 47 1.12 -28.14 -12.42
CA THR A 47 -0.09 -27.37 -12.71
C THR A 47 -0.82 -26.89 -11.46
N GLU A 48 -0.96 -27.73 -10.45
CA GLU A 48 -1.64 -27.39 -9.19
C GLU A 48 -0.86 -26.33 -8.42
N GLN A 49 0.47 -26.44 -8.39
CA GLN A 49 1.34 -25.51 -7.68
C GLN A 49 1.45 -24.18 -8.42
N LEU A 50 1.38 -24.17 -9.75
CA LEU A 50 1.27 -22.94 -10.54
C LEU A 50 -0.04 -22.20 -10.22
N ILE A 51 -1.17 -22.91 -10.22
CA ILE A 51 -2.47 -22.30 -9.92
C ILE A 51 -2.50 -21.76 -8.48
N LEU A 52 -2.11 -22.58 -7.51
CA LEU A 52 -2.11 -22.17 -6.10
C LEU A 52 -1.11 -21.06 -5.80
N GLY A 53 0.09 -21.09 -6.41
CA GLY A 53 1.09 -20.03 -6.27
C GLY A 53 0.54 -18.68 -6.73
N ASN A 54 -0.13 -18.66 -7.89
CA ASN A 54 -0.77 -17.44 -8.41
C ASN A 54 -1.90 -16.94 -7.51
N ILE A 55 -2.73 -17.84 -6.97
CA ILE A 55 -3.81 -17.46 -6.03
C ILE A 55 -3.20 -16.81 -4.78
N VAL A 56 -2.16 -17.40 -4.19
CA VAL A 56 -1.52 -16.87 -2.98
C VAL A 56 -0.86 -15.52 -3.24
N LYS A 57 -0.14 -15.37 -4.37
CA LYS A 57 0.44 -14.09 -4.78
C LYS A 57 -0.61 -12.99 -4.82
N LEU A 58 -1.73 -13.22 -5.53
CA LEU A 58 -2.81 -12.25 -5.66
C LEU A 58 -3.45 -11.90 -4.31
N LEU A 59 -3.63 -12.88 -3.42
CA LEU A 59 -4.19 -12.62 -2.09
C LEU A 59 -3.27 -11.71 -1.25
N LEU A 60 -1.96 -11.95 -1.31
CA LEU A 60 -0.97 -11.15 -0.59
C LEU A 60 -0.85 -9.74 -1.15
N GLU A 61 -0.79 -9.59 -2.48
CA GLU A 61 -0.78 -8.29 -3.15
C GLU A 61 -2.05 -7.49 -2.84
N ASN A 62 -3.23 -8.12 -2.89
CA ASN A 62 -4.50 -7.50 -2.54
C ASN A 62 -4.61 -7.11 -1.05
N ALA A 63 -3.87 -7.79 -0.18
CA ALA A 63 -3.76 -7.45 1.24
C ALA A 63 -2.73 -6.34 1.51
N GLY A 64 -2.05 -5.81 0.48
CA GLY A 64 -1.08 -4.72 0.59
C GLY A 64 0.34 -5.16 0.93
N PHE A 65 0.66 -6.45 0.80
CA PHE A 65 2.03 -6.94 0.96
C PHE A 65 2.82 -6.82 -0.34
N GLU A 66 4.12 -6.52 -0.22
CA GLU A 66 5.06 -6.68 -1.34
C GLU A 66 5.43 -8.15 -1.50
N VAL A 67 5.30 -8.66 -2.73
CA VAL A 67 5.51 -10.08 -3.05
C VAL A 67 6.60 -10.22 -4.11
N GLU A 68 7.59 -11.07 -3.85
CA GLU A 68 8.54 -11.54 -4.87
C GLU A 68 8.00 -12.82 -5.52
N ASP A 69 7.83 -12.79 -6.84
CA ASP A 69 7.32 -13.92 -7.61
C ASP A 69 8.45 -14.89 -8.02
N LYS A 70 8.35 -16.12 -7.51
CA LYS A 70 9.20 -17.26 -7.87
C LYS A 70 8.36 -18.50 -8.23
N ILE A 71 7.24 -18.29 -8.92
CA ILE A 71 6.33 -19.35 -9.38
C ILE A 71 6.94 -20.08 -10.59
N GLY A 72 6.75 -21.40 -10.68
CA GLY A 72 7.21 -22.20 -11.81
C GLY A 72 8.72 -22.49 -11.80
N LEU A 73 9.33 -22.51 -10.62
CA LEU A 73 10.67 -23.06 -10.46
C LEU A 73 10.67 -24.55 -10.80
N GLY A 74 11.84 -25.07 -11.21
CA GLY A 74 11.97 -26.45 -11.65
C GLY A 74 11.75 -27.50 -10.54
N GLY A 75 12.49 -28.61 -10.63
CA GLY A 75 12.26 -29.77 -9.76
C GLY A 75 12.31 -29.48 -8.25
N SER A 76 11.84 -30.43 -7.45
CA SER A 76 11.69 -30.34 -5.98
C SER A 76 12.92 -29.87 -5.20
N ARG A 77 14.13 -29.87 -5.80
CA ARG A 77 15.36 -29.35 -5.20
C ARG A 77 15.43 -27.83 -5.13
N VAL A 78 14.67 -27.12 -5.95
CA VAL A 78 14.78 -25.66 -6.11
C VAL A 78 13.91 -24.89 -5.11
N VAL A 79 12.82 -25.49 -4.62
CA VAL A 79 11.76 -24.82 -3.83
C VAL A 79 11.84 -25.17 -2.33
N ARG A 80 12.99 -25.63 -1.82
CA ARG A 80 13.14 -26.10 -0.43
C ARG A 80 14.34 -25.50 0.27
#